data_AF-A0A661JG46-F1
#
_entry.id   AF-A0A661JG46-F1
#
_cell.length_a   1.000
_cell.length_b   1.000
_cell.length_c   1.000
_cell.angle_alpha   90.00
_cell.angle_beta   90.00
_cell.angle_gamma   90.00
#
_symmetry.space_group_name_H-M   'P 1'
#
loop_
_entity.id
_entity.type
_entity.pdbx_description
1 polymer ?
#
loop_
_entity_poly.entity_id
_entity_poly.type
_entity_poly.pdbx_seq_one_letter_code
_entity_poly.pdbx_strand_id
1 'polypeptide(L)'
;MIQDLIREYPAKIVKLCEEEVVRDFLIFVFFLFILSGCLERGNIEIKEVTPTRMGIGIELNGYAKINYVSIAQGSREIYHSNVGAETNRLLSDVKWQEGNEYLITLKTSREILREKIIPQKPLPFVLAQDGLGKPKGGVEIARIDEWSKVLYEEVDVSPQGLVAVGSFDRTVRVYSPTGEVLWKHRIPTGVVRTVKFSPQSDYLLAGEASPDGTICCFEVKEGKICWKYQVANDTGRSEDRYYAHQPKVCSIMVTEKRVYVSAARSWEDYVEKGGKKIKYWPRKGIVYAFDLRDGRVLWKFPQKGVMDTTALRLSLDKKERYLIFGGWGGSANGNIKQDYPENTLYVLDAKKGKLIYTFLVEPLKRFGFNTVSIGSSCDISSNGRYIGFSSSDGRLFLLDNEESIKRREPVVIYEKVISKPIEVNRVPIYAYGGKVLVDDEGQVILIMGRTYIAPMGKGMAKSPRVRHPLENRLYEMDKKGEPVWIWPGEGPIEMLSLSADGRYLVVAMSHNYVQRRKGMAGIYCFDRSRKELLWHFPFEGIGIACGISTDGRYIAGIEGPIDVDPRMEYEREVGKHRIWVIS
;
A
#
# COMPACT_ATOMS: atom_id res chain seq x y z
N MET A 1 -14.68 20.46 52.52
CA MET A 1 -15.91 20.91 51.85
C MET A 1 -16.84 19.74 51.47
N ILE A 2 -16.49 18.82 50.56
CA ILE A 2 -17.35 17.64 50.25
C ILE A 2 -17.38 16.62 51.41
N GLN A 3 -16.25 16.39 52.09
CA GLN A 3 -16.20 15.51 53.26
C GLN A 3 -17.03 16.04 54.45
N ASP A 4 -17.18 17.36 54.56
CA ASP A 4 -18.02 17.99 55.59
C ASP A 4 -19.51 17.85 55.25
N LEU A 5 -19.87 17.98 53.96
CA LEU A 5 -21.23 17.81 53.46
C LEU A 5 -21.77 16.37 53.66
N ILE A 6 -20.88 15.36 53.53
CA ILE A 6 -21.22 13.94 53.69
C ILE A 6 -21.48 13.58 55.16
N ARG A 7 -20.80 14.25 56.11
CA ARG A 7 -21.03 14.06 57.54
C ARG A 7 -22.35 14.65 58.02
N GLU A 8 -22.82 15.73 57.40
CA GLU A 8 -23.96 16.50 57.89
C GLU A 8 -25.33 16.01 57.38
N TYR A 9 -25.41 15.34 56.21
CA TYR A 9 -26.70 14.92 55.61
C TYR A 9 -26.68 13.53 54.94
N PRO A 10 -26.44 12.43 55.69
CA PRO A 10 -26.34 11.09 55.12
C PRO A 10 -27.65 10.63 54.42
N ALA A 11 -28.82 11.04 54.92
CA ALA A 11 -30.11 10.64 54.37
C ALA A 11 -30.51 11.38 53.06
N LYS A 12 -29.94 12.56 52.78
CA LYS A 12 -30.23 13.30 51.53
C LYS A 12 -29.40 12.79 50.35
N ILE A 13 -28.21 12.26 50.61
CA ILE A 13 -27.31 11.73 49.57
C ILE A 13 -27.84 10.40 49.01
N VAL A 14 -28.41 9.54 49.86
CA VAL A 14 -29.01 8.27 49.41
C VAL A 14 -30.19 8.51 48.46
N LYS A 15 -30.95 9.59 48.65
CA LYS A 15 -32.10 9.95 47.80
C LYS A 15 -31.69 10.59 46.45
N LEU A 16 -30.47 11.09 46.34
CA LEU A 16 -29.89 11.65 45.10
C LEU A 16 -29.22 10.58 44.21
N CYS A 17 -28.95 9.38 44.76
CA CYS A 17 -28.31 8.27 44.05
C CYS A 17 -29.29 7.38 43.25
N GLU A 18 -30.59 7.68 43.25
CA GLU A 18 -31.59 6.94 42.46
C GLU A 18 -31.82 7.51 41.05
N GLU A 19 -31.27 8.69 40.73
CA GLU A 19 -31.34 9.25 39.38
C GLU A 19 -30.05 8.95 38.59
N GLU A 20 -30.22 8.32 37.41
CA GLU A 20 -29.14 7.84 36.52
C GLU A 20 -28.10 8.93 36.19
N VAL A 21 -28.54 10.19 36.11
CA VAL A 21 -27.73 11.37 35.79
C VAL A 21 -26.68 11.69 36.86
N VAL A 22 -26.99 11.46 38.15
CA VAL A 22 -26.06 11.77 39.25
C VAL A 22 -24.98 10.69 39.38
N ARG A 23 -25.33 9.43 39.07
CA ARG A 23 -24.38 8.31 38.98
C ARG A 23 -23.36 8.54 37.87
N ASP A 24 -23.81 8.97 36.70
CA ASP A 24 -22.93 9.26 35.56
C ASP A 24 -22.04 10.50 35.82
N PHE A 25 -22.56 11.52 36.50
CA PHE A 25 -21.78 12.68 36.92
C PHE A 25 -20.70 12.31 37.96
N LEU A 26 -21.02 11.46 38.94
CA LEU A 26 -20.04 10.97 39.91
C LEU A 26 -19.00 10.06 39.27
N ILE A 27 -19.37 9.20 38.31
CA ILE A 27 -18.42 8.40 37.51
C ILE A 27 -17.52 9.32 36.68
N PHE A 28 -18.06 10.39 36.10
CA PHE A 28 -17.30 11.38 35.33
C PHE A 28 -16.32 12.16 36.21
N VAL A 29 -16.71 12.55 37.42
CA VAL A 29 -15.83 13.19 38.41
C VAL A 29 -14.78 12.21 38.95
N PHE A 30 -15.12 10.93 39.15
CA PHE A 30 -14.16 9.88 39.51
C PHE A 30 -13.17 9.59 38.37
N PHE A 31 -13.62 9.62 37.12
CA PHE A 31 -12.75 9.54 35.94
C PHE A 31 -11.85 10.78 35.81
N LEU A 32 -12.37 11.98 36.11
CA LEU A 32 -11.58 13.20 36.20
C LEU A 32 -10.57 13.14 37.35
N PHE A 33 -10.88 12.48 38.47
CA PHE A 33 -9.94 12.25 39.58
C PHE A 33 -8.93 11.12 39.32
N ILE A 34 -9.23 10.16 38.45
CA ILE A 34 -8.25 9.19 37.91
C ILE A 34 -7.36 9.87 36.86
N LEU A 35 -7.89 10.84 36.11
CA LEU A 35 -7.13 11.70 35.19
C LEU A 35 -6.33 12.81 35.91
N SER A 36 -6.75 13.22 37.10
CA SER A 36 -6.04 14.17 37.97
C SER A 36 -5.32 13.48 39.13
N GLY A 37 -5.33 12.15 39.16
CA GLY A 37 -4.46 11.39 40.03
C GLY A 37 -3.05 11.72 39.59
N CYS A 38 -2.30 12.38 40.47
CA CYS A 38 -0.85 12.47 40.35
C CYS A 38 -0.35 11.07 40.03
N LEU A 39 -0.06 10.79 38.75
CA LEU A 39 0.93 9.81 38.39
C LEU A 39 2.13 10.18 39.25
N GLU A 40 2.50 9.31 40.18
CA GLU A 40 3.90 9.20 40.55
C GLU A 40 4.64 8.99 39.23
N ARG A 41 5.06 10.11 38.60
CA ARG A 41 5.84 10.10 37.38
C ARG A 41 7.16 9.48 37.81
N GLY A 42 7.30 8.17 37.59
CA GLY A 42 8.56 7.47 37.74
C GLY A 42 9.66 8.22 36.98
N ASN A 43 10.92 7.99 37.38
CA ASN A 43 12.06 8.61 36.71
C ASN A 43 12.00 8.35 35.20
N ILE A 44 12.23 9.40 34.40
CA ILE A 44 12.23 9.28 32.95
C ILE A 44 13.56 8.66 32.57
N GLU A 45 13.52 7.54 31.86
CA GLU A 45 14.71 6.80 31.44
C GLU A 45 14.69 6.57 29.93
N ILE A 46 15.88 6.41 29.35
CA ILE A 46 16.02 5.91 27.98
C ILE A 46 15.64 4.43 28.00
N LYS A 47 14.51 4.12 27.39
CA LYS A 47 13.99 2.76 27.27
C LYS A 47 14.70 1.99 26.16
N GLU A 48 14.93 2.65 25.03
CA GLU A 48 15.56 2.03 23.87
C GLU A 48 16.31 3.08 23.04
N VAL A 49 17.43 2.65 22.46
CA VAL A 49 18.13 3.40 21.42
C VAL A 49 18.32 2.50 20.21
N THR A 50 17.71 2.88 19.10
CA THR A 50 17.58 2.05 17.90
C THR A 50 18.33 2.69 16.74
N PRO A 51 19.47 2.14 16.30
CA PRO A 51 20.12 2.61 15.07
C PRO A 51 19.21 2.26 13.87
N THR A 52 18.72 3.27 13.16
CA THR A 52 17.87 3.11 11.97
C THR A 52 18.72 3.29 10.71
N ARG A 53 18.16 3.04 9.52
CA ARG A 53 18.90 3.27 8.26
C ARG A 53 19.32 4.72 8.06
N MET A 54 18.59 5.65 8.66
CA MET A 54 18.73 7.09 8.41
C MET A 54 19.06 7.89 9.66
N GLY A 55 19.27 7.24 10.81
CA GLY A 55 19.47 7.95 12.07
C GLY A 55 19.59 7.04 13.29
N ILE A 56 19.43 7.65 14.46
CA ILE A 56 19.34 6.96 15.76
C ILE A 56 18.01 7.36 16.41
N GLY A 57 17.11 6.38 16.54
CA GLY A 57 15.86 6.49 17.28
C GLY A 57 16.10 6.36 18.78
N ILE A 58 15.38 7.13 19.57
CA ILE A 58 15.44 7.11 21.03
C ILE A 58 14.01 7.04 21.55
N GLU A 59 13.72 6.03 22.36
CA GLU A 59 12.44 5.86 23.05
C GLU A 59 12.65 6.03 24.56
N LEU A 60 11.76 6.78 25.20
CA LEU A 60 11.69 6.98 26.63
C LEU A 60 10.56 6.15 27.23
N ASN A 61 10.69 5.78 28.51
CA ASN A 61 9.65 5.07 29.25
C ASN A 61 8.39 5.93 29.53
N GLY A 62 8.44 7.24 29.25
CA GLY A 62 7.32 8.18 29.42
C GLY A 62 7.56 9.49 28.66
N TYR A 63 6.53 10.33 28.58
CA TYR A 63 6.64 11.65 27.95
C TYR A 63 7.46 12.60 28.83
N ALA A 64 8.40 13.30 28.19
CA ALA A 64 9.19 14.32 28.85
C ALA A 64 9.45 15.50 27.92
N LYS A 65 9.55 16.70 28.49
CA LYS A 65 10.06 17.87 27.77
C LYS A 65 11.56 17.73 27.54
N ILE A 66 11.93 17.52 26.28
CA ILE A 66 13.30 17.34 25.84
C ILE A 66 13.85 18.71 25.44
N ASN A 67 14.91 19.17 26.11
CA ASN A 67 15.55 20.43 25.77
C ASN A 67 16.45 20.24 24.56
N TYR A 68 17.36 19.26 24.63
CA TYR A 68 18.22 18.90 23.51
C TYR A 68 18.60 17.41 23.54
N VAL A 69 19.01 16.92 22.38
CA VAL A 69 19.70 15.64 22.21
C VAL A 69 21.05 15.93 21.56
N SER A 70 22.10 15.28 22.06
CA SER A 70 23.40 15.25 21.39
C SER A 70 23.95 13.84 21.30
N ILE A 71 24.71 13.59 20.24
CA ILE A 71 25.32 12.29 19.96
C ILE A 71 26.80 12.53 19.69
N ALA A 72 27.64 11.84 20.45
CA ALA A 72 29.09 11.92 20.34
C ALA A 72 29.69 10.58 19.91
N GLN A 73 30.76 10.64 19.12
CA GLN A 73 31.63 9.50 18.81
C GLN A 73 33.00 9.77 19.45
N GLY A 74 33.35 8.97 20.46
CA GLY A 74 34.50 9.29 21.33
C GLY A 74 34.29 10.63 22.05
N SER A 75 35.25 11.55 21.95
CA SER A 75 35.16 12.90 22.53
C SER A 75 34.50 13.94 21.60
N ARG A 76 34.17 13.57 20.36
CA ARG A 76 33.63 14.50 19.37
C ARG A 76 32.12 14.41 19.31
N GLU A 77 31.43 15.51 19.58
CA GLU A 77 30.02 15.65 19.26
C GLU A 77 29.84 15.72 17.73
N ILE A 78 29.00 14.84 17.20
CA ILE A 78 28.73 14.74 15.75
C ILE A 78 27.30 15.17 15.40
N TYR A 79 26.45 15.33 16.40
CA TYR A 79 25.08 15.78 16.25
C TYR A 79 24.61 16.47 17.52
N HIS A 80 23.91 17.58 17.34
CA HIS A 80 23.21 18.30 18.40
C HIS A 80 21.91 18.85 17.82
N SER A 81 20.80 18.67 18.53
CA SER A 81 19.51 19.22 18.15
C SER A 81 18.76 19.73 19.37
N ASN A 82 18.31 20.99 19.29
CA ASN A 82 17.41 21.57 20.28
C ASN A 82 15.99 21.12 19.95
N VAL A 83 15.36 20.35 20.85
CA VAL A 83 14.07 19.71 20.60
C VAL A 83 12.92 20.61 21.08
N GLY A 84 12.97 21.05 22.34
CA GLY A 84 11.98 21.96 22.93
C GLY A 84 10.56 21.41 23.09
N ALA A 85 10.31 20.15 22.73
CA ALA A 85 8.99 19.52 22.71
C ALA A 85 8.82 18.47 23.81
N GLU A 86 7.57 18.21 24.20
CA GLU A 86 7.21 17.09 25.06
C GLU A 86 6.97 15.84 24.20
N THR A 87 7.81 14.83 24.35
CA THR A 87 7.75 13.59 23.58
C THR A 87 8.33 12.43 24.39
N ASN A 88 7.96 11.21 24.04
CA ASN A 88 8.62 9.99 24.49
C ASN A 88 9.42 9.30 23.37
N ARG A 89 9.42 9.85 22.15
CA ARG A 89 10.14 9.31 20.99
C ARG A 89 10.77 10.44 20.19
N LEU A 90 12.00 10.21 19.73
CA LEU A 90 12.68 11.12 18.82
C LEU A 90 13.58 10.33 17.87
N LEU A 91 13.76 10.87 16.66
CA LEU A 91 14.69 10.33 15.68
C LEU A 91 15.75 11.40 15.40
N SER A 92 17.00 11.06 15.63
CA SER A 92 18.15 11.93 15.36
C SER A 92 18.75 11.63 14.00
N ASP A 93 18.93 12.67 13.17
CA ASP A 93 19.48 12.55 11.81
C ASP A 93 21.01 12.44 11.85
N VAL A 94 21.49 11.26 12.22
CA VAL A 94 22.91 10.95 12.38
C VAL A 94 23.31 9.80 11.49
N LYS A 95 24.33 10.03 10.67
CA LYS A 95 25.02 8.97 9.94
C LYS A 95 25.96 8.24 10.89
N TRP A 96 25.55 7.04 11.31
CA TRP A 96 26.39 6.14 12.10
C TRP A 96 27.07 5.10 11.21
N GLN A 97 28.11 4.47 11.74
CA GLN A 97 28.84 3.37 11.10
C GLN A 97 28.81 2.15 12.02
N GLU A 98 28.76 0.98 11.40
CA GLU A 98 28.79 -0.30 12.09
C GLU A 98 30.06 -0.44 12.94
N GLY A 99 29.90 -0.92 14.18
CA GLY A 99 31.01 -1.18 15.11
C GLY A 99 31.56 0.04 15.84
N ASN A 100 31.16 1.26 15.49
CA ASN A 100 31.58 2.47 16.20
C ASN A 100 30.76 2.69 17.49
N GLU A 101 31.41 3.14 18.56
CA GLU A 101 30.74 3.53 19.80
C GLU A 101 30.17 4.95 19.71
N TYR A 102 28.91 5.11 20.08
CA TYR A 102 28.22 6.40 20.18
C TYR A 102 27.66 6.60 21.59
N LEU A 103 27.85 7.80 22.14
CA LEU A 103 27.23 8.24 23.38
C LEU A 103 26.08 9.18 23.05
N ILE A 104 24.86 8.77 23.39
CA ILE A 104 23.65 9.56 23.31
C ILE A 104 23.52 10.32 24.62
N THR A 105 23.36 11.63 24.57
CA THR A 105 23.04 12.48 25.71
C THR A 105 21.72 13.18 25.45
N LEU A 106 20.76 13.01 26.36
CA LEU A 106 19.46 13.64 26.27
C LEU A 106 19.24 14.51 27.51
N LYS A 107 19.06 15.81 27.31
CA LYS A 107 18.74 16.75 28.39
C LYS A 107 17.23 16.95 28.46
N THR A 108 16.62 16.52 29.55
CA THR A 108 15.25 16.91 29.88
C THR A 108 15.25 18.17 30.74
N SER A 109 14.06 18.70 31.03
CA SER A 109 13.88 19.76 32.02
C SER A 109 14.38 19.39 33.43
N ARG A 110 14.44 18.10 33.79
CA ARG A 110 14.77 17.62 35.14
C ARG A 110 16.17 17.00 35.23
N GLU A 111 16.57 16.24 34.23
CA GLU A 111 17.73 15.36 34.31
C GLU A 111 18.53 15.31 33.00
N ILE A 112 19.68 14.65 33.03
CA ILE A 112 20.47 14.31 31.84
C ILE A 112 20.54 12.80 31.78
N LEU A 113 20.02 12.24 30.70
CA LEU A 113 20.06 10.82 30.41
C LEU A 113 21.21 10.55 29.44
N ARG A 114 21.89 9.42 29.63
CA ARG A 114 22.97 9.00 28.76
C ARG A 114 22.86 7.52 28.47
N GLU A 115 23.08 7.16 27.20
CA GLU A 115 23.09 5.77 26.75
C GLU A 115 24.24 5.59 25.75
N LYS A 116 24.95 4.47 25.85
CA LYS A 116 25.99 4.09 24.88
C LYS A 116 25.49 2.99 23.97
N ILE A 117 25.77 3.11 22.67
CA ILE A 117 25.45 2.08 21.70
C ILE A 117 26.64 1.77 20.80
N ILE A 118 26.68 0.55 20.29
CA ILE A 118 27.59 0.12 19.21
C ILE A 118 26.72 -0.49 18.10
N PRO A 119 26.25 0.32 17.13
CA PRO A 119 25.35 -0.14 16.09
C PRO A 119 25.97 -1.30 15.29
N GLN A 120 25.19 -2.36 15.09
CA GLN A 120 25.60 -3.51 14.27
C GLN A 120 24.89 -3.49 12.92
N LYS A 121 23.62 -3.13 12.90
CA LYS A 121 22.79 -3.05 11.70
C LYS A 121 21.63 -2.11 11.92
N PRO A 122 21.01 -1.58 10.85
CA PRO A 122 19.79 -0.81 11.00
C PRO A 122 18.65 -1.70 11.51
N LEU A 123 17.81 -1.13 12.37
CA LEU A 123 16.60 -1.73 12.93
C LEU A 123 15.41 -0.80 12.68
N PRO A 124 14.17 -1.33 12.58
CA PRO A 124 12.98 -0.51 12.39
C PRO A 124 12.69 0.25 13.67
N PHE A 125 12.47 1.55 13.56
CA PHE A 125 12.06 2.39 14.70
C PHE A 125 10.66 2.94 14.48
N VAL A 126 9.72 2.58 15.35
CA VAL A 126 8.34 3.08 15.28
C VAL A 126 8.33 4.54 15.70
N LEU A 127 8.02 5.41 14.74
CA LEU A 127 7.77 6.82 14.98
C LEU A 127 6.35 7.02 15.51
N ALA A 128 5.39 6.28 14.97
CA ALA A 128 3.98 6.39 15.35
C ALA A 128 3.11 5.23 14.89
N GLN A 129 1.90 5.16 15.45
CA GLN A 129 0.81 4.31 14.98
C GLN A 129 -0.54 5.00 15.19
N ASP A 130 -1.52 4.72 14.33
CA ASP A 130 -2.91 5.19 14.49
C ASP A 130 -3.92 4.14 14.01
N GLY A 131 -5.07 4.06 14.68
CA GLY A 131 -6.14 3.12 14.36
C GLY A 131 -7.01 3.57 13.18
N LEU A 132 -7.18 2.70 12.18
CA LEU A 132 -7.95 2.98 10.96
C LEU A 132 -9.44 2.58 11.05
N GLY A 133 -10.01 2.40 12.26
CA GLY A 133 -11.43 2.06 12.43
C GLY A 133 -11.86 0.72 11.79
N LYS A 134 -13.14 0.35 11.86
CA LYS A 134 -13.63 -0.90 11.23
C LYS A 134 -13.84 -0.72 9.72
N PRO A 135 -13.27 -1.58 8.85
CA PRO A 135 -13.52 -1.53 7.41
C PRO A 135 -15.01 -1.58 7.04
N LYS A 136 -15.37 -0.91 5.95
CA LYS A 136 -16.73 -0.85 5.38
C LYS A 136 -16.73 -1.41 3.95
N GLY A 137 -17.91 -1.41 3.31
CA GLY A 137 -18.07 -1.88 1.93
C GLY A 137 -18.34 -3.39 1.79
N GLY A 138 -18.78 -4.06 2.87
CA GLY A 138 -19.04 -5.51 2.85
C GLY A 138 -17.76 -6.35 2.81
N VAL A 139 -16.64 -5.78 3.25
CA VAL A 139 -15.36 -6.47 3.36
C VAL A 139 -15.32 -7.30 4.63
N GLU A 140 -15.09 -8.60 4.49
CA GLU A 140 -14.84 -9.52 5.59
C GLU A 140 -13.41 -9.39 6.11
N ILE A 141 -13.18 -9.85 7.33
CA ILE A 141 -11.85 -9.90 7.92
C ILE A 141 -11.06 -11.02 7.23
N ALA A 142 -9.74 -10.88 7.12
CA ALA A 142 -8.90 -11.97 6.65
C ALA A 142 -9.08 -13.22 7.52
N ARG A 143 -8.96 -14.42 6.94
CA ARG A 143 -8.98 -15.69 7.68
C ARG A 143 -7.70 -16.46 7.44
N ILE A 144 -7.24 -17.19 8.45
CA ILE A 144 -5.94 -17.88 8.43
C ILE A 144 -5.84 -19.01 7.39
N ASP A 145 -6.94 -19.54 6.88
CA ASP A 145 -6.97 -20.62 5.90
C ASP A 145 -7.64 -20.22 4.57
N GLU A 146 -8.01 -18.95 4.45
CA GLU A 146 -8.48 -18.35 3.21
C GLU A 146 -7.47 -17.33 2.71
N TRP A 147 -7.46 -17.11 1.40
CA TRP A 147 -6.59 -16.08 0.86
C TRP A 147 -7.07 -14.67 1.24
N SER A 148 -6.17 -13.85 1.80
CA SER A 148 -6.51 -12.51 2.28
C SER A 148 -5.93 -11.36 1.45
N LYS A 149 -6.65 -10.98 0.39
CA LYS A 149 -6.72 -9.56 0.02
C LYS A 149 -8.16 -9.10 0.04
N VAL A 150 -8.64 -8.83 1.24
CA VAL A 150 -10.00 -8.32 1.44
C VAL A 150 -10.02 -6.79 1.42
N LEU A 151 -8.89 -6.15 1.77
CA LEU A 151 -8.68 -4.70 1.73
C LEU A 151 -7.80 -4.30 0.54
N TYR A 152 -8.23 -3.28 -0.20
CA TYR A 152 -7.51 -2.70 -1.34
C TYR A 152 -7.16 -1.25 -1.05
N GLU A 153 -6.50 -1.04 0.08
CA GLU A 153 -6.09 0.26 0.60
C GLU A 153 -4.74 0.67 0.03
N GLU A 154 -4.47 1.97 0.09
CA GLU A 154 -3.17 2.52 -0.31
C GLU A 154 -2.68 3.52 0.73
N VAL A 155 -1.36 3.53 0.86
CA VAL A 155 -0.60 4.52 1.62
C VAL A 155 0.40 5.18 0.69
N ASP A 156 0.61 6.48 0.87
CA ASP A 156 1.65 7.23 0.18
C ASP A 156 2.45 8.02 1.20
N VAL A 157 3.76 8.12 0.99
CA VAL A 157 4.66 8.87 1.87
C VAL A 157 5.33 9.96 1.05
N SER A 158 5.08 11.21 1.45
CA SER A 158 5.64 12.38 0.78
C SER A 158 7.16 12.51 0.99
N PRO A 159 7.86 13.30 0.16
CA PRO A 159 9.26 13.67 0.41
C PRO A 159 9.52 14.35 1.76
N GLN A 160 8.51 14.99 2.36
CA GLN A 160 8.61 15.67 3.67
C GLN A 160 8.24 14.74 4.84
N GLY A 161 7.97 13.45 4.58
CA GLY A 161 7.62 12.46 5.60
C GLY A 161 6.16 12.48 6.05
N LEU A 162 5.29 13.28 5.43
CA LEU A 162 3.85 13.17 5.60
C LEU A 162 3.36 11.83 5.06
N VAL A 163 2.43 11.21 5.77
CA VAL A 163 1.84 9.92 5.38
C VAL A 163 0.37 10.13 5.05
N ALA A 164 -0.07 9.74 3.85
CA ALA A 164 -1.46 9.75 3.45
C ALA A 164 -2.01 8.33 3.41
N VAL A 165 -3.21 8.11 3.95
CA VAL A 165 -3.89 6.82 3.92
C VAL A 165 -5.29 7.00 3.34
N GLY A 166 -5.59 6.22 2.30
CA GLY A 166 -6.94 6.01 1.82
C GLY A 166 -7.49 4.70 2.37
N SER A 167 -8.45 4.78 3.31
CA SER A 167 -8.92 3.62 4.06
C SER A 167 -10.37 3.23 3.74
N PHE A 168 -10.64 1.93 3.90
CA PHE A 168 -11.94 1.30 3.82
C PHE A 168 -12.85 1.66 5.00
N ASP A 169 -12.35 2.35 6.02
CA ASP A 169 -13.20 3.01 7.02
C ASP A 169 -13.92 4.26 6.49
N ARG A 170 -13.74 4.54 5.19
CA ARG A 170 -14.34 5.61 4.39
C ARG A 170 -13.68 6.96 4.59
N THR A 171 -12.38 6.96 4.87
CA THR A 171 -11.69 8.20 5.17
C THR A 171 -10.36 8.30 4.46
N VAL A 172 -10.03 9.54 4.08
CA VAL A 172 -8.69 9.97 3.70
C VAL A 172 -8.11 10.64 4.93
N ARG A 173 -6.90 10.26 5.33
CA ARG A 173 -6.18 10.88 6.43
C ARG A 173 -4.79 11.28 5.99
N VAL A 174 -4.30 12.39 6.52
CA VAL A 174 -2.89 12.78 6.42
C VAL A 174 -2.31 12.89 7.81
N TYR A 175 -1.14 12.31 7.97
CA TYR A 175 -0.38 12.29 9.22
C TYR A 175 0.91 13.09 9.07
N SER A 176 1.33 13.71 10.16
CA SER A 176 2.68 14.24 10.31
C SER A 176 3.72 13.11 10.28
N PRO A 177 5.02 13.40 10.14
CA PRO A 177 6.07 12.39 10.25
C PRO A 177 6.14 11.73 11.65
N THR A 178 5.56 12.38 12.66
CA THR A 178 5.39 11.86 14.03
C THR A 178 4.06 11.13 14.24
N GLY A 179 3.29 10.93 13.16
CA GLY A 179 2.01 10.22 13.12
C GLY A 179 0.83 10.91 13.79
N GLU A 180 0.92 12.21 14.04
CA GLU A 180 -0.23 13.00 14.45
C GLU A 180 -1.15 13.20 13.23
N VAL A 181 -2.45 13.03 13.42
CA VAL A 181 -3.42 13.30 12.35
C VAL A 181 -3.46 14.81 12.09
N LEU A 182 -3.00 15.24 10.91
CA LEU A 182 -3.11 16.64 10.48
C LEU A 182 -4.55 16.97 10.10
N TRP A 183 -5.19 16.08 9.33
CA TRP A 183 -6.59 16.20 8.99
C TRP A 183 -7.18 14.86 8.54
N LYS A 184 -8.52 14.82 8.53
CA LYS A 184 -9.32 13.68 8.12
C LYS A 184 -10.50 14.13 7.27
N HIS A 185 -10.70 13.48 6.13
CA HIS A 185 -11.86 13.66 5.27
C HIS A 185 -12.68 12.37 5.18
N ARG A 186 -13.98 12.43 5.44
CA ARG A 186 -14.88 11.28 5.34
C ARG A 186 -15.67 11.33 4.04
N ILE A 187 -15.64 10.24 3.28
CA ILE A 187 -16.52 10.08 2.12
C ILE A 187 -17.87 9.47 2.55
N PRO A 188 -19.02 9.99 2.09
CA PRO A 188 -20.33 9.51 2.56
C PRO A 188 -20.63 8.06 2.17
N THR A 189 -20.39 7.74 0.90
CA THR A 189 -20.73 6.47 0.26
C THR A 189 -19.50 5.89 -0.43
N GLY A 190 -19.22 4.61 -0.22
CA GLY A 190 -18.08 3.94 -0.85
C GLY A 190 -16.88 3.72 0.08
N VAL A 191 -15.72 3.48 -0.50
CA VAL A 191 -14.42 3.26 0.17
C VAL A 191 -13.30 3.97 -0.60
N VAL A 192 -12.27 4.44 0.11
CA VAL A 192 -11.10 5.04 -0.54
C VAL A 192 -10.16 3.92 -1.01
N ARG A 193 -9.67 4.04 -2.24
CA ARG A 193 -8.92 2.99 -2.97
C ARG A 193 -7.45 3.35 -3.20
N THR A 194 -7.16 4.63 -3.34
CA THR A 194 -5.85 5.12 -3.77
C THR A 194 -5.63 6.53 -3.25
N VAL A 195 -4.39 6.84 -2.88
CA VAL A 195 -3.94 8.17 -2.46
C VAL A 195 -2.55 8.45 -3.04
N LYS A 196 -2.30 9.68 -3.49
CA LYS A 196 -0.99 10.12 -4.00
C LYS A 196 -0.70 11.59 -3.73
N PHE A 197 0.43 11.88 -3.10
CA PHE A 197 0.94 13.23 -2.98
C PHE A 197 1.44 13.76 -4.32
N SER A 198 1.36 15.08 -4.51
CA SER A 198 2.16 15.77 -5.50
C SER A 198 3.65 15.73 -5.10
N PRO A 199 4.58 15.87 -6.06
CA PRO A 199 6.02 15.87 -5.75
C PRO A 199 6.45 16.97 -4.77
N GLN A 200 5.72 18.09 -4.73
CA GLN A 200 5.96 19.22 -3.84
C GLN A 200 5.19 19.12 -2.51
N SER A 201 4.31 18.13 -2.37
CA SER A 201 3.44 17.92 -1.19
C SER A 201 2.54 19.09 -0.84
N ASP A 202 2.19 19.88 -1.85
CA ASP A 202 1.14 20.91 -1.79
C ASP A 202 -0.25 20.32 -2.02
N TYR A 203 -0.35 19.20 -2.76
CA TYR A 203 -1.60 18.52 -3.06
C TYR A 203 -1.58 17.03 -2.71
N LEU A 204 -2.74 16.52 -2.33
CA LEU A 204 -3.02 15.08 -2.18
C LEU A 204 -4.21 14.71 -3.04
N LEU A 205 -4.02 13.71 -3.90
CA LEU A 205 -5.09 13.13 -4.69
C LEU A 205 -5.62 11.89 -3.97
N ALA A 206 -6.94 11.74 -3.92
CA ALA A 206 -7.58 10.52 -3.45
C ALA A 206 -8.62 10.05 -4.47
N GLY A 207 -8.69 8.75 -4.68
CA GLY A 207 -9.67 8.11 -5.53
C GLY A 207 -10.51 7.10 -4.75
N GLU A 208 -11.82 7.10 -4.97
CA GLU A 208 -12.76 6.21 -4.28
C GLU A 208 -13.38 5.17 -5.21
N ALA A 209 -13.93 4.12 -4.60
CA ALA A 209 -14.96 3.27 -5.18
C ALA A 209 -16.30 3.62 -4.52
N SER A 210 -17.21 4.22 -5.28
CA SER A 210 -18.51 4.70 -4.82
C SER A 210 -19.49 4.72 -5.99
N PRO A 211 -20.80 4.96 -5.78
CA PRO A 211 -21.73 5.17 -6.90
C PRO A 211 -21.27 6.22 -7.92
N ASP A 212 -20.41 7.16 -7.50
CA ASP A 212 -19.86 8.24 -8.32
C ASP A 212 -18.41 8.02 -8.77
N GLY A 213 -17.64 7.21 -8.04
CA GLY A 213 -16.21 7.00 -8.25
C GLY A 213 -15.44 8.32 -8.28
N THR A 214 -15.57 9.12 -7.23
CA THR A 214 -14.99 10.48 -7.17
C THR A 214 -13.46 10.47 -7.08
N ILE A 215 -12.84 11.35 -7.85
CA ILE A 215 -11.46 11.81 -7.64
C ILE A 215 -11.54 13.12 -6.87
N CYS A 216 -10.82 13.22 -5.75
CA CYS A 216 -10.72 14.44 -4.96
C CYS A 216 -9.26 14.90 -4.93
N CYS A 217 -9.04 16.19 -5.19
CA CYS A 217 -7.76 16.85 -4.91
C CYS A 217 -7.89 17.71 -3.66
N PHE A 218 -6.99 17.50 -2.71
CA PHE A 218 -6.90 18.24 -1.47
C PHE A 218 -5.64 19.10 -1.47
N GLU A 219 -5.73 20.31 -0.95
CA GLU A 219 -4.59 21.06 -0.44
C GLU A 219 -4.11 20.37 0.86
N VAL A 220 -2.80 20.13 0.97
CA VAL A 220 -2.25 19.25 2.02
C VAL A 220 -2.23 19.87 3.41
N LYS A 221 -2.02 21.18 3.55
CA LYS A 221 -1.87 21.83 4.85
C LYS A 221 -3.15 21.78 5.68
N GLU A 222 -4.30 22.03 5.06
CA GLU A 222 -5.59 22.15 5.75
C GLU A 222 -6.59 21.05 5.33
N GLY A 223 -6.29 20.25 4.33
CA GLY A 223 -7.20 19.22 3.82
C GLY A 223 -8.41 19.79 3.09
N LYS A 224 -8.29 21.01 2.56
CA LYS A 224 -9.34 21.67 1.78
C LYS A 224 -9.43 21.06 0.40
N ILE A 225 -10.64 20.80 -0.08
CA ILE A 225 -10.86 20.25 -1.43
C ILE A 225 -10.68 21.36 -2.46
N CYS A 226 -9.70 21.19 -3.35
CA CYS A 226 -9.45 22.09 -4.47
C CYS A 226 -10.42 21.82 -5.63
N TRP A 227 -10.60 20.53 -5.98
CA TRP A 227 -11.50 20.12 -7.05
C TRP A 227 -11.95 18.65 -6.89
N LYS A 228 -13.02 18.30 -7.60
CA LYS A 228 -13.57 16.94 -7.67
C LYS A 228 -13.92 16.56 -9.11
N TYR A 229 -13.83 15.27 -9.42
CA TYR A 229 -14.32 14.73 -10.69
C TYR A 229 -15.02 13.38 -10.46
N GLN A 230 -16.23 13.21 -11.00
CA GLN A 230 -17.00 11.97 -10.88
C GLN A 230 -16.80 11.10 -12.14
N VAL A 231 -16.11 9.97 -11.99
CA VAL A 231 -15.84 9.07 -13.13
C VAL A 231 -17.09 8.32 -13.61
N ALA A 232 -18.17 8.32 -12.81
CA ALA A 232 -19.47 7.82 -13.21
C ALA A 232 -20.08 8.60 -14.39
N ASN A 233 -19.65 9.84 -14.65
CA ASN A 233 -20.08 10.61 -15.82
C ASN A 233 -19.68 9.92 -17.14
N ASP A 234 -18.60 9.13 -17.12
CA ASP A 234 -18.10 8.39 -18.28
C ASP A 234 -18.38 6.88 -18.18
N THR A 235 -18.26 6.30 -16.99
CA THR A 235 -18.40 4.85 -16.77
C THR A 235 -19.83 4.40 -16.43
N GLY A 236 -20.72 5.36 -16.16
CA GLY A 236 -22.07 5.17 -15.64
C GLY A 236 -22.09 4.98 -14.12
N ARG A 237 -23.18 5.39 -13.46
CA ARG A 237 -23.39 5.10 -12.03
C ARG A 237 -23.67 3.60 -11.80
N SER A 238 -23.58 3.16 -10.54
CA SER A 238 -24.00 1.83 -10.10
C SER A 238 -24.85 1.93 -8.85
N GLU A 239 -25.97 1.21 -8.82
CA GLU A 239 -26.82 1.04 -7.65
C GLU A 239 -26.37 -0.15 -6.77
N ASP A 240 -25.39 -0.92 -7.24
CA ASP A 240 -24.82 -2.03 -6.48
C ASP A 240 -24.15 -1.50 -5.20
N ARG A 241 -24.39 -2.19 -4.08
CA ARG A 241 -23.79 -1.86 -2.78
C ARG A 241 -22.38 -2.42 -2.64
N TYR A 242 -22.00 -3.40 -3.45
CA TYR A 242 -20.66 -3.98 -3.45
C TYR A 242 -19.68 -3.04 -4.17
N TYR A 243 -18.68 -2.56 -3.43
CA TYR A 243 -17.72 -1.56 -3.93
C TYR A 243 -17.00 -2.02 -5.21
N ALA A 244 -16.77 -3.33 -5.38
CA ALA A 244 -16.10 -3.84 -6.57
C ALA A 244 -16.95 -3.72 -7.83
N HIS A 245 -18.27 -3.52 -7.71
CA HIS A 245 -19.16 -3.27 -8.85
C HIS A 245 -19.46 -1.78 -9.10
N GLN A 246 -19.04 -0.92 -8.17
CA GLN A 246 -19.19 0.53 -8.29
C GLN A 246 -18.13 1.14 -9.23
N PRO A 247 -18.38 2.32 -9.82
CA PRO A 247 -17.34 3.17 -10.38
C PRO A 247 -16.20 3.35 -9.39
N LYS A 248 -14.98 3.14 -9.84
CA LYS A 248 -13.81 3.14 -8.97
C LYS A 248 -12.60 3.72 -9.67
N VAL A 249 -11.86 4.54 -8.93
CA VAL A 249 -10.52 4.96 -9.32
C VAL A 249 -9.56 3.79 -9.08
N CYS A 250 -8.73 3.48 -10.07
CA CYS A 250 -7.85 2.32 -10.06
C CYS A 250 -6.40 2.68 -9.77
N SER A 251 -5.90 3.76 -10.37
CA SER A 251 -4.52 4.22 -10.24
C SER A 251 -4.47 5.73 -10.42
N ILE A 252 -3.65 6.40 -9.62
CA ILE A 252 -3.34 7.82 -9.74
C ILE A 252 -1.82 7.98 -9.89
N MET A 253 -1.39 8.87 -10.78
CA MET A 253 -0.02 9.37 -10.84
C MET A 253 -0.04 10.89 -10.86
N VAL A 254 0.82 11.53 -10.07
CA VAL A 254 0.86 12.99 -9.92
C VAL A 254 2.23 13.49 -10.35
N THR A 255 2.23 14.53 -11.18
CA THR A 255 3.42 15.29 -11.60
C THR A 255 3.25 16.73 -11.12
N GLU A 256 4.23 17.60 -11.37
CA GLU A 256 4.15 19.01 -10.97
C GLU A 256 2.95 19.77 -11.55
N LYS A 257 2.42 19.32 -12.69
CA LYS A 257 1.37 20.04 -13.44
C LYS A 257 0.16 19.19 -13.79
N ARG A 258 0.28 17.87 -13.77
CA ARG A 258 -0.77 16.95 -14.23
C ARG A 258 -1.03 15.82 -13.27
N VAL A 259 -2.27 15.34 -13.29
CA VAL A 259 -2.70 14.10 -12.66
C VAL A 259 -3.16 13.14 -13.74
N TYR A 260 -2.58 11.95 -13.76
CA TYR A 260 -3.02 10.85 -14.63
C TYR A 260 -3.83 9.86 -13.79
N VAL A 261 -5.02 9.49 -14.27
CA VAL A 261 -5.93 8.64 -13.51
C VAL A 261 -6.49 7.55 -14.40
N SER A 262 -6.48 6.31 -13.93
CA SER A 262 -7.31 5.26 -14.49
C SER A 262 -8.53 5.01 -13.61
N ALA A 263 -9.67 4.78 -14.23
CA ALA A 263 -10.92 4.44 -13.55
C ALA A 263 -11.66 3.35 -14.30
N ALA A 264 -12.53 2.63 -13.59
CA ALA A 264 -13.37 1.63 -14.21
C ALA A 264 -14.71 1.43 -13.48
N ARG A 265 -15.67 0.86 -14.19
CA ARG A 265 -16.81 0.17 -13.61
C ARG A 265 -16.84 -1.27 -14.08
N SER A 266 -17.35 -2.16 -13.25
CA SER A 266 -17.54 -3.57 -13.57
C SER A 266 -18.79 -4.08 -12.92
N TRP A 267 -19.41 -5.10 -13.49
CA TRP A 267 -20.59 -5.74 -12.92
C TRP A 267 -20.51 -7.23 -13.21
N GLU A 268 -21.46 -8.00 -12.70
CA GLU A 268 -21.57 -9.42 -12.98
C GLU A 268 -22.47 -9.65 -14.19
N ASP A 269 -22.05 -10.54 -15.09
CA ASP A 269 -22.83 -10.92 -16.26
C ASP A 269 -22.51 -12.37 -16.69
N TYR A 270 -23.26 -12.91 -17.64
CA TYR A 270 -23.16 -14.29 -18.11
C TYR A 270 -23.15 -14.37 -19.63
N VAL A 271 -22.28 -15.22 -20.17
CA VAL A 271 -22.28 -15.56 -21.60
C VAL A 271 -22.58 -17.05 -21.78
N GLU A 272 -23.44 -17.39 -22.72
CA GLU A 272 -23.73 -18.79 -23.08
C GLU A 272 -22.80 -19.25 -24.22
N LYS A 273 -22.07 -20.35 -24.00
CA LYS A 273 -21.21 -20.94 -25.03
C LYS A 273 -21.14 -22.45 -24.88
N GLY A 274 -21.45 -23.18 -25.96
CA GLY A 274 -21.44 -24.65 -25.96
C GLY A 274 -22.35 -25.27 -24.89
N GLY A 275 -23.54 -24.69 -24.67
CA GLY A 275 -24.50 -25.13 -23.66
C GLY A 275 -24.12 -24.83 -22.21
N LYS A 276 -23.04 -24.09 -21.96
CA LYS A 276 -22.61 -23.68 -20.61
C LYS A 276 -22.81 -22.18 -20.39
N LYS A 277 -23.34 -21.82 -19.22
CA LYS A 277 -23.36 -20.43 -18.72
C LYS A 277 -22.02 -20.10 -18.07
N ILE A 278 -21.31 -19.13 -18.63
CA ILE A 278 -20.01 -18.67 -18.16
C ILE A 278 -20.20 -17.30 -17.50
N LYS A 279 -20.06 -17.27 -16.18
CA LYS A 279 -20.02 -16.03 -15.40
C LYS A 279 -18.75 -15.24 -15.73
N TYR A 280 -18.89 -13.94 -15.95
CA TYR A 280 -17.77 -13.02 -16.18
C TYR A 280 -18.08 -11.62 -15.62
N TRP A 281 -17.09 -10.73 -15.71
CA TRP A 281 -17.20 -9.36 -15.25
C TRP A 281 -16.88 -8.37 -16.37
N PRO A 282 -17.92 -7.87 -17.09
CA PRO A 282 -17.75 -6.78 -18.03
C PRO A 282 -17.03 -5.58 -17.43
N ARG A 283 -16.38 -4.79 -18.28
CA ARG A 283 -15.63 -3.60 -17.89
C ARG A 283 -16.07 -2.38 -18.69
N LYS A 284 -16.02 -1.23 -18.03
CA LYS A 284 -15.99 0.10 -18.64
C LYS A 284 -14.80 0.84 -18.05
N GLY A 285 -13.65 0.78 -18.71
CA GLY A 285 -12.40 1.41 -18.30
C GLY A 285 -12.14 2.72 -19.02
N ILE A 286 -11.44 3.65 -18.37
CA ILE A 286 -11.09 4.94 -18.94
C ILE A 286 -9.84 5.49 -18.27
N VAL A 287 -9.01 6.21 -19.04
CA VAL A 287 -7.83 6.91 -18.54
C VAL A 287 -7.97 8.40 -18.80
N TYR A 288 -7.52 9.22 -17.87
CA TYR A 288 -7.58 10.67 -17.92
C TYR A 288 -6.20 11.28 -17.71
N ALA A 289 -6.01 12.48 -18.26
CA ALA A 289 -5.11 13.46 -17.66
C ALA A 289 -5.89 14.70 -17.25
N PHE A 290 -5.55 15.25 -16.09
CA PHE A 290 -6.10 16.48 -15.53
C PHE A 290 -4.98 17.50 -15.34
N ASP A 291 -5.31 18.79 -15.39
CA ASP A 291 -4.49 19.83 -14.78
C ASP A 291 -4.54 19.66 -13.25
N LEU A 292 -3.39 19.66 -12.60
CA LEU A 292 -3.29 19.45 -11.15
C LEU A 292 -4.01 20.55 -10.35
N ARG A 293 -3.97 21.80 -10.83
CA ARG A 293 -4.42 22.95 -10.02
C ARG A 293 -5.93 23.10 -10.02
N ASP A 294 -6.57 22.97 -11.18
CA ASP A 294 -8.01 23.25 -11.34
C ASP A 294 -8.86 22.01 -11.66
N GLY A 295 -8.24 20.85 -11.89
CA GLY A 295 -8.96 19.60 -12.19
C GLY A 295 -9.59 19.57 -13.57
N ARG A 296 -9.21 20.48 -14.48
CA ARG A 296 -9.67 20.46 -15.86
C ARG A 296 -9.15 19.21 -16.56
N VAL A 297 -10.04 18.45 -17.17
CA VAL A 297 -9.69 17.32 -18.04
C VAL A 297 -8.90 17.84 -19.24
N LEU A 298 -7.65 17.43 -19.38
CA LEU A 298 -6.78 17.73 -20.51
C LEU A 298 -7.05 16.78 -21.68
N TRP A 299 -7.20 15.49 -21.38
CA TRP A 299 -7.58 14.47 -22.36
C TRP A 299 -8.18 13.24 -21.68
N LYS A 300 -8.86 12.41 -22.49
CA LYS A 300 -9.39 11.08 -22.13
C LYS A 300 -8.86 10.04 -23.10
N PHE A 301 -8.59 8.84 -22.62
CA PHE A 301 -8.33 7.66 -23.44
C PHE A 301 -9.35 6.54 -23.11
N PRO A 302 -10.11 6.07 -24.10
CA PRO A 302 -10.20 6.63 -25.46
C PRO A 302 -10.81 8.05 -25.48
N GLN A 303 -10.59 8.79 -26.57
CA GLN A 303 -11.13 10.14 -26.70
C GLN A 303 -12.68 10.16 -26.71
N LYS A 304 -13.30 9.07 -27.19
CA LYS A 304 -14.74 8.86 -27.19
C LYS A 304 -15.04 7.50 -26.58
N GLY A 305 -16.06 7.44 -25.73
CA GLY A 305 -16.51 6.20 -25.09
C GLY A 305 -15.57 5.72 -23.97
N VAL A 306 -15.55 4.40 -23.77
CA VAL A 306 -14.80 3.71 -22.73
C VAL A 306 -14.19 2.45 -23.32
N MET A 307 -13.14 1.95 -22.68
CA MET A 307 -12.57 0.64 -22.96
C MET A 307 -13.45 -0.47 -22.38
N ASP A 308 -13.56 -1.59 -23.07
CA ASP A 308 -14.16 -2.84 -22.58
C ASP A 308 -13.15 -3.72 -21.81
N THR A 309 -12.06 -3.11 -21.36
CA THR A 309 -11.08 -3.63 -20.40
C THR A 309 -10.82 -2.60 -19.29
N THR A 310 -9.82 -2.81 -18.43
CA THR A 310 -9.45 -1.87 -17.37
C THR A 310 -7.95 -1.71 -17.20
N ALA A 311 -7.49 -0.46 -17.16
CA ALA A 311 -6.14 -0.11 -16.72
C ALA A 311 -6.06 -0.15 -15.19
N LEU A 312 -5.60 -1.25 -14.60
CA LEU A 312 -5.51 -1.38 -13.14
C LEU A 312 -4.37 -0.55 -12.53
N ARG A 313 -3.30 -0.34 -13.28
CA ARG A 313 -2.15 0.48 -12.90
C ARG A 313 -1.69 1.30 -14.10
N LEU A 314 -1.34 2.55 -13.84
CA LEU A 314 -0.62 3.40 -14.78
C LEU A 314 0.87 3.41 -14.43
N SER A 315 1.73 3.56 -15.43
CA SER A 315 3.13 3.92 -15.25
C SER A 315 3.55 4.98 -16.27
N LEU A 316 4.44 5.89 -15.88
CA LEU A 316 4.75 7.14 -16.57
C LEU A 316 6.26 7.40 -16.48
N ASP A 317 6.89 7.75 -17.59
CA ASP A 317 8.31 8.16 -17.57
C ASP A 317 8.48 9.56 -16.96
N LYS A 318 9.67 9.85 -16.44
CA LYS A 318 9.95 11.09 -15.70
C LYS A 318 9.72 12.36 -16.52
N LYS A 319 9.83 12.28 -17.86
CA LYS A 319 9.67 13.42 -18.77
C LYS A 319 8.24 13.60 -19.30
N GLU A 320 7.29 12.80 -18.82
CA GLU A 320 5.91 12.77 -19.29
C GLU A 320 5.80 12.61 -20.82
N ARG A 321 6.61 11.73 -21.40
CA ARG A 321 6.55 11.37 -22.82
C ARG A 321 5.60 10.21 -23.04
N TYR A 322 5.64 9.22 -22.16
CA TYR A 322 5.00 7.93 -22.34
C TYR A 322 4.22 7.54 -21.09
N LEU A 323 2.92 7.29 -21.27
CA LEU A 323 2.06 6.68 -20.26
C LEU A 323 1.69 5.28 -20.74
N ILE A 324 1.88 4.28 -19.88
CA ILE A 324 1.59 2.89 -20.21
C ILE A 324 0.57 2.29 -19.25
N PHE A 325 -0.15 1.28 -19.75
CA PHE A 325 -0.96 0.40 -18.91
C PHE A 325 -1.22 -0.94 -19.61
N GLY A 326 -1.49 -1.96 -18.80
CA GLY A 326 -1.96 -3.26 -19.25
C GLY A 326 -3.48 -3.39 -19.21
N GLY A 327 -4.05 -4.14 -20.16
CA GLY A 327 -5.45 -4.56 -20.10
C GLY A 327 -5.72 -5.56 -18.97
N TRP A 328 -6.97 -5.58 -18.49
CA TRP A 328 -7.43 -6.50 -17.45
C TRP A 328 -8.91 -6.86 -17.55
N GLY A 329 -9.16 -8.14 -17.78
CA GLY A 329 -10.49 -8.73 -17.73
C GLY A 329 -11.47 -8.21 -18.78
N GLY A 330 -12.69 -8.74 -18.72
CA GLY A 330 -13.82 -8.36 -19.58
C GLY A 330 -14.11 -9.36 -20.70
N SER A 331 -13.16 -10.22 -21.08
CA SER A 331 -13.32 -11.14 -22.23
C SER A 331 -14.00 -12.48 -21.92
N ALA A 332 -14.31 -12.77 -20.65
CA ALA A 332 -14.78 -14.08 -20.20
C ALA A 332 -13.84 -15.25 -20.60
N ASN A 333 -12.53 -15.09 -20.42
CA ASN A 333 -11.50 -16.01 -20.93
C ASN A 333 -11.55 -16.13 -22.47
N GLY A 334 -11.51 -15.01 -23.18
CA GLY A 334 -11.47 -14.94 -24.65
C GLY A 334 -12.76 -15.35 -25.34
N ASN A 335 -13.87 -15.48 -24.60
CA ASN A 335 -15.17 -15.84 -25.15
C ASN A 335 -15.95 -14.65 -25.72
N ILE A 336 -15.58 -13.43 -25.33
CA ILE A 336 -16.13 -12.17 -25.80
C ILE A 336 -15.02 -11.41 -26.52
N LYS A 337 -15.30 -10.98 -27.75
CA LYS A 337 -14.40 -10.12 -28.51
C LYS A 337 -14.39 -8.74 -27.87
N GLN A 338 -13.19 -8.20 -27.65
CA GLN A 338 -12.99 -6.86 -27.12
C GLN A 338 -12.42 -5.93 -28.20
N ASP A 339 -12.85 -4.68 -28.19
CA ASP A 339 -12.24 -3.60 -28.98
C ASP A 339 -10.94 -3.12 -28.35
N TYR A 340 -10.82 -3.25 -27.01
CA TYR A 340 -9.60 -3.03 -26.24
C TYR A 340 -9.22 -4.34 -25.53
N PRO A 341 -8.50 -5.26 -26.20
CA PRO A 341 -8.20 -6.57 -25.65
C PRO A 341 -7.44 -6.51 -24.33
N GLU A 342 -7.84 -7.34 -23.37
CA GLU A 342 -7.20 -7.45 -22.05
C GLU A 342 -5.75 -7.99 -22.11
N ASN A 343 -5.40 -8.71 -23.17
CA ASN A 343 -4.07 -9.27 -23.42
C ASN A 343 -3.13 -8.28 -24.11
N THR A 344 -3.37 -6.97 -23.95
CA THR A 344 -2.63 -5.92 -24.65
C THR A 344 -2.00 -4.94 -23.66
N LEU A 345 -0.74 -4.59 -23.91
CA LEU A 345 -0.07 -3.42 -23.34
C LEU A 345 -0.32 -2.21 -24.25
N TYR A 346 -0.72 -1.09 -23.66
CA TYR A 346 -0.98 0.16 -24.38
C TYR A 346 0.09 1.18 -24.03
N VAL A 347 0.66 1.83 -25.04
CA VAL A 347 1.65 2.90 -24.88
C VAL A 347 1.08 4.19 -25.49
N LEU A 348 0.88 5.21 -24.66
CA LEU A 348 0.30 6.49 -25.03
C LEU A 348 1.33 7.62 -24.98
N ASP A 349 1.15 8.65 -25.82
CA ASP A 349 1.74 9.97 -25.63
C ASP A 349 1.08 10.59 -24.40
N ALA A 350 1.83 10.70 -23.31
CA ALA A 350 1.27 11.15 -22.03
C ALA A 350 0.70 12.57 -22.10
N LYS A 351 1.26 13.46 -22.92
CA LYS A 351 0.78 14.85 -23.02
C LYS A 351 -0.50 14.96 -23.83
N LYS A 352 -0.71 14.07 -24.79
CA LYS A 352 -1.82 14.15 -25.75
C LYS A 352 -2.90 13.09 -25.56
N GLY A 353 -2.65 12.03 -24.78
CA GLY A 353 -3.57 10.90 -24.64
C GLY A 353 -3.76 10.09 -25.92
N LYS A 354 -2.79 10.15 -26.85
CA LYS A 354 -2.87 9.45 -28.14
C LYS A 354 -2.11 8.14 -28.08
N LEU A 355 -2.69 7.08 -28.65
CA LEU A 355 -2.02 5.79 -28.79
C LEU A 355 -0.78 5.94 -29.68
N ILE A 356 0.36 5.46 -29.19
CA ILE A 356 1.61 5.36 -29.95
C ILE A 356 1.68 3.96 -30.57
N TYR A 357 1.61 2.92 -29.74
CA TYR A 357 1.52 1.53 -30.19
C TYR A 357 0.92 0.63 -29.10
N THR A 358 0.63 -0.60 -29.49
CA THR A 358 0.19 -1.68 -28.60
C THR A 358 1.11 -2.89 -28.72
N PHE A 359 1.26 -3.66 -27.64
CA PHE A 359 1.88 -4.98 -27.68
C PHE A 359 0.84 -6.04 -27.28
N LEU A 360 0.51 -6.94 -28.21
CA LEU A 360 -0.44 -8.03 -27.98
C LEU A 360 0.32 -9.25 -27.45
N VAL A 361 -0.15 -9.80 -26.34
CA VAL A 361 0.37 -11.05 -25.78
C VAL A 361 -0.45 -12.22 -26.30
N GLU A 362 0.18 -13.07 -27.12
CA GLU A 362 -0.40 -14.34 -27.54
C GLU A 362 -0.46 -15.31 -26.37
N PRO A 363 -1.64 -15.79 -25.95
CA PRO A 363 -1.78 -16.57 -24.72
C PRO A 363 -1.25 -18.00 -24.88
N LEU A 364 -0.79 -18.62 -23.78
CA LEU A 364 -0.38 -20.03 -23.76
C LEU A 364 -1.58 -20.99 -23.85
N LYS A 365 -2.17 -21.12 -25.04
CA LYS A 365 -3.40 -21.91 -25.31
C LYS A 365 -3.32 -23.37 -24.86
N ARG A 366 -2.13 -23.99 -24.89
CA ARG A 366 -1.91 -25.37 -24.45
C ARG A 366 -2.30 -25.64 -22.99
N PHE A 367 -2.42 -24.60 -22.15
CA PHE A 367 -2.85 -24.71 -20.75
C PHE A 367 -4.26 -24.13 -20.51
N GLY A 368 -5.05 -23.94 -21.58
CA GLY A 368 -6.42 -23.44 -21.52
C GLY A 368 -6.56 -21.91 -21.45
N PHE A 369 -5.45 -21.16 -21.53
CA PHE A 369 -5.49 -19.70 -21.64
C PHE A 369 -5.94 -19.32 -23.04
N ASN A 370 -7.20 -18.94 -23.20
CA ASN A 370 -7.73 -18.41 -24.47
C ASN A 370 -7.43 -16.90 -24.63
N THR A 371 -7.01 -16.29 -23.54
CA THR A 371 -6.62 -14.88 -23.37
C THR A 371 -5.72 -14.79 -22.14
N VAL A 372 -5.05 -13.67 -21.96
CA VAL A 372 -4.30 -13.32 -20.75
C VAL A 372 -4.55 -11.87 -20.39
N SER A 373 -4.35 -11.51 -19.13
CA SER A 373 -4.35 -10.10 -18.71
C SER A 373 -2.94 -9.67 -18.33
N ILE A 374 -2.64 -8.39 -18.49
CA ILE A 374 -1.42 -7.78 -17.94
C ILE A 374 -1.73 -7.17 -16.55
N GLY A 375 -2.93 -6.64 -16.36
CA GLY A 375 -3.39 -6.21 -15.03
C GLY A 375 -2.59 -5.03 -14.48
N SER A 376 -2.22 -5.14 -13.20
CA SER A 376 -1.39 -4.15 -12.50
C SER A 376 0.12 -4.34 -12.74
N SER A 377 0.50 -5.26 -13.63
CA SER A 377 1.83 -5.82 -13.72
C SER A 377 2.65 -5.22 -14.85
N CYS A 378 2.72 -3.89 -14.94
CA CYS A 378 3.54 -3.18 -15.93
C CYS A 378 4.22 -1.95 -15.30
N ASP A 379 5.38 -1.59 -15.85
CA ASP A 379 6.13 -0.40 -15.47
C ASP A 379 7.00 0.10 -16.63
N ILE A 380 7.22 1.42 -16.70
CA ILE A 380 8.15 2.06 -17.63
C ILE A 380 9.28 2.73 -16.85
N SER A 381 10.51 2.60 -17.33
CA SER A 381 11.68 3.18 -16.68
C SER A 381 11.60 4.71 -16.65
N SER A 382 12.29 5.34 -15.69
CA SER A 382 12.29 6.80 -15.53
C SER A 382 12.76 7.53 -16.78
N ASN A 383 13.75 6.96 -17.48
CA ASN A 383 14.25 7.47 -18.76
C ASN A 383 13.30 7.17 -19.94
N GLY A 384 12.25 6.38 -19.76
CA GLY A 384 11.24 6.05 -20.79
C GLY A 384 11.68 5.03 -21.83
N ARG A 385 12.86 4.42 -21.69
CA ARG A 385 13.42 3.49 -22.68
C ARG A 385 12.94 2.05 -22.49
N TYR A 386 12.77 1.58 -21.26
CA TYR A 386 12.44 0.18 -21.01
C TYR A 386 11.03 0.05 -20.46
N ILE A 387 10.29 -0.93 -21.00
CA ILE A 387 8.98 -1.32 -20.45
C ILE A 387 9.07 -2.77 -19.99
N GLY A 388 8.85 -2.99 -18.70
CA GLY A 388 8.74 -4.32 -18.10
C GLY A 388 7.30 -4.64 -17.79
N PHE A 389 6.83 -5.84 -18.12
CA PHE A 389 5.49 -6.28 -17.72
C PHE A 389 5.38 -7.81 -17.65
N SER A 390 4.41 -8.31 -16.89
CA SER A 390 4.10 -9.74 -16.83
C SER A 390 2.67 -10.04 -17.28
N SER A 391 2.48 -11.19 -17.92
CA SER A 391 1.15 -11.69 -18.30
C SER A 391 0.61 -12.67 -17.27
N SER A 392 -0.72 -12.79 -17.22
CA SER A 392 -1.43 -13.67 -16.29
C SER A 392 -1.19 -15.16 -16.48
N ASP A 393 -0.46 -15.57 -17.53
CA ASP A 393 -0.03 -16.96 -17.75
C ASP A 393 1.42 -17.22 -17.31
N GLY A 394 2.01 -16.31 -16.51
CA GLY A 394 3.27 -16.54 -15.81
C GLY A 394 4.53 -16.18 -16.60
N ARG A 395 4.41 -15.33 -17.63
CA ARG A 395 5.54 -14.82 -18.42
C ARG A 395 5.91 -13.39 -18.05
N LEU A 396 7.19 -13.08 -18.20
CA LEU A 396 7.80 -11.76 -18.04
C LEU A 396 8.33 -11.28 -19.39
N PHE A 397 8.12 -10.01 -19.68
CA PHE A 397 8.55 -9.34 -20.89
C PHE A 397 9.34 -8.09 -20.55
N LEU A 398 10.37 -7.82 -21.36
CA LEU A 398 11.08 -6.55 -21.37
C LEU A 398 11.14 -6.03 -22.81
N LEU A 399 10.70 -4.79 -23.02
CA LEU A 399 10.71 -4.11 -24.33
C LEU A 399 11.69 -2.94 -24.33
N ASP A 400 12.31 -2.67 -25.49
CA ASP A 400 12.96 -1.38 -25.77
C ASP A 400 11.92 -0.46 -26.42
N ASN A 401 11.31 0.41 -25.62
CA ASN A 401 10.23 1.32 -26.03
C ASN A 401 10.71 2.34 -27.07
N GLU A 402 11.89 2.94 -26.90
CA GLU A 402 12.39 3.94 -27.84
C GLU A 402 12.72 3.32 -29.19
N GLU A 403 13.34 2.14 -29.21
CA GLU A 403 13.56 1.41 -30.45
C GLU A 403 12.23 0.93 -31.07
N SER A 404 11.25 0.53 -30.25
CA SER A 404 9.90 0.16 -30.73
C SER A 404 9.23 1.30 -31.48
N ILE A 405 9.30 2.51 -30.93
CA ILE A 405 8.73 3.72 -31.54
C ILE A 405 9.48 4.07 -32.83
N LYS A 406 10.82 4.00 -32.81
CA LYS A 406 11.66 4.29 -33.96
C LYS A 406 11.37 3.36 -35.14
N ARG A 407 11.20 2.06 -34.88
CA ARG A 407 10.90 1.05 -35.91
C ARG A 407 9.41 0.95 -36.27
N ARG A 408 8.53 1.51 -35.42
CA ARG A 408 7.07 1.35 -35.52
C ARG A 408 6.62 -0.11 -35.39
N GLU A 409 7.39 -0.90 -34.67
CA GLU A 409 7.08 -2.29 -34.33
C GLU A 409 7.62 -2.58 -32.92
N PRO A 410 6.96 -3.39 -32.09
CA PRO A 410 7.48 -3.68 -30.76
C PRO A 410 8.80 -4.46 -30.79
N VAL A 411 9.82 -3.93 -30.12
CA VAL A 411 11.13 -4.56 -29.96
C VAL A 411 11.20 -5.23 -28.59
N VAL A 412 11.06 -6.56 -28.60
CA VAL A 412 11.19 -7.40 -27.41
C VAL A 412 12.67 -7.66 -27.14
N ILE A 413 13.14 -7.27 -25.95
CA ILE A 413 14.48 -7.61 -25.46
C ILE A 413 14.49 -9.08 -25.01
N TYR A 414 13.50 -9.47 -24.22
CA TYR A 414 13.24 -10.87 -23.89
C TYR A 414 11.77 -11.15 -23.55
N GLU A 415 11.41 -12.41 -23.73
CA GLU A 415 10.22 -13.06 -23.17
C GLU A 415 10.69 -14.28 -22.37
N LYS A 416 10.29 -14.38 -21.10
CA LYS A 416 10.69 -15.46 -20.19
C LYS A 416 9.47 -16.07 -19.52
N VAL A 417 9.34 -17.40 -19.57
CA VAL A 417 8.35 -18.13 -18.78
C VAL A 417 8.90 -18.31 -17.37
N ILE A 418 8.40 -17.51 -16.42
CA ILE A 418 8.86 -17.54 -15.02
C ILE A 418 8.14 -18.65 -14.26
N SER A 419 6.82 -18.74 -14.38
CA SER A 419 6.04 -19.86 -13.82
C SER A 419 5.33 -20.60 -14.93
N LYS A 420 5.99 -21.67 -15.38
CA LYS A 420 5.36 -22.66 -16.26
C LYS A 420 4.31 -23.43 -15.46
N PRO A 421 3.08 -23.62 -15.97
CA PRO A 421 2.14 -24.53 -15.36
C PRO A 421 2.72 -25.94 -15.20
N ILE A 422 2.61 -26.48 -13.99
CA ILE A 422 3.01 -27.85 -13.63
C ILE A 422 1.77 -28.63 -13.19
N GLU A 423 1.76 -29.94 -13.39
CA GLU A 423 0.65 -30.78 -12.97
C GLU A 423 0.90 -31.38 -11.59
N VAL A 424 -0.08 -31.26 -10.68
CA VAL A 424 -0.08 -31.92 -9.37
C VAL A 424 -1.40 -32.64 -9.19
N ASN A 425 -1.38 -33.97 -9.05
CA ASN A 425 -2.59 -34.81 -8.96
C ASN A 425 -3.61 -34.51 -10.07
N ARG A 426 -3.14 -34.41 -11.32
CA ARG A 426 -3.94 -34.06 -12.51
C ARG A 426 -4.47 -32.62 -12.55
N VAL A 427 -4.16 -31.78 -11.56
CA VAL A 427 -4.56 -30.38 -11.55
C VAL A 427 -3.38 -29.52 -12.01
N PRO A 428 -3.47 -28.84 -13.16
CA PRO A 428 -2.43 -27.91 -13.59
C PRO A 428 -2.45 -26.66 -12.71
N ILE A 429 -1.32 -26.35 -12.08
CA ILE A 429 -1.13 -25.19 -11.21
C ILE A 429 0.04 -24.32 -11.69
N TYR A 430 -0.04 -23.02 -11.44
CA TYR A 430 1.00 -22.04 -11.78
C TYR A 430 1.00 -20.89 -10.77
N ALA A 431 2.10 -20.15 -10.68
CA ALA A 431 2.19 -18.90 -9.93
C ALA A 431 1.97 -17.70 -10.87
N TYR A 432 1.15 -16.74 -10.43
CA TYR A 432 0.82 -15.56 -11.21
C TYR A 432 1.91 -14.47 -11.08
N GLY A 433 2.28 -13.83 -12.19
CA GLY A 433 3.16 -12.65 -12.18
C GLY A 433 2.46 -11.42 -11.60
N GLY A 434 2.85 -11.04 -10.39
CA GLY A 434 2.36 -9.87 -9.64
C GLY A 434 2.97 -8.56 -10.14
N LYS A 435 3.31 -7.64 -9.22
CA LYS A 435 3.83 -6.31 -9.61
C LYS A 435 5.18 -6.42 -10.31
N VAL A 436 5.36 -5.61 -11.34
CA VAL A 436 6.62 -5.40 -12.06
C VAL A 436 7.09 -3.96 -11.83
N LEU A 437 8.41 -3.78 -11.70
CA LEU A 437 9.12 -2.51 -11.78
C LEU A 437 10.33 -2.64 -12.70
N VAL A 438 10.70 -1.58 -13.41
CA VAL A 438 11.86 -1.57 -14.30
C VAL A 438 12.70 -0.30 -14.10
N ASP A 439 14.02 -0.46 -14.04
CA ASP A 439 14.94 0.67 -13.88
C ASP A 439 15.53 1.16 -15.22
N ASP A 440 16.32 2.23 -15.14
CA ASP A 440 16.92 2.90 -16.29
C ASP A 440 18.03 2.08 -16.98
N GLU A 441 18.48 0.98 -16.37
CA GLU A 441 19.42 0.02 -16.95
C GLU A 441 18.72 -1.18 -17.60
N GLY A 442 17.41 -1.32 -17.38
CA GLY A 442 16.60 -2.43 -17.86
C GLY A 442 16.61 -3.64 -16.94
N GLN A 443 16.97 -3.47 -15.67
CA GLN A 443 16.76 -4.49 -14.65
C GLN A 443 15.30 -4.48 -14.22
N VAL A 444 14.75 -5.67 -13.96
CA VAL A 444 13.32 -5.86 -13.71
C VAL A 444 13.10 -6.52 -12.36
N ILE A 445 12.33 -5.86 -11.49
CA ILE A 445 11.84 -6.46 -10.24
C ILE A 445 10.46 -7.03 -10.50
N LEU A 446 10.25 -8.29 -10.10
CA LEU A 446 8.98 -9.00 -10.26
C LEU A 446 8.60 -9.69 -8.95
N ILE A 447 7.37 -9.48 -8.49
CA ILE A 447 6.77 -10.34 -7.48
C ILE A 447 6.08 -11.50 -8.20
N MET A 448 6.46 -12.73 -7.89
CA MET A 448 5.64 -13.90 -8.18
C MET A 448 4.66 -14.12 -7.04
N GLY A 449 3.37 -14.05 -7.37
CA GLY A 449 2.28 -14.22 -6.42
C GLY A 449 1.97 -15.68 -6.13
N ARG A 450 0.79 -15.89 -5.56
CA ARG A 450 0.28 -17.21 -5.17
C ARG A 450 0.10 -18.18 -6.33
N THR A 451 -0.08 -19.43 -5.94
CA THR A 451 -0.52 -20.50 -6.84
C THR A 451 -1.99 -20.35 -7.26
N TYR A 452 -2.25 -20.60 -8.53
CA TYR A 452 -3.57 -20.68 -9.16
C TYR A 452 -3.72 -22.00 -9.91
N ILE A 453 -4.95 -22.45 -10.10
CA ILE A 453 -5.28 -23.51 -11.05
C ILE A 453 -5.31 -22.90 -12.45
N ALA A 454 -4.58 -23.48 -13.40
CA ALA A 454 -4.60 -23.03 -14.79
C ALA A 454 -6.01 -23.24 -15.39
N PRO A 455 -6.45 -22.42 -16.37
CA PRO A 455 -7.81 -22.49 -16.89
C PRO A 455 -8.26 -23.88 -17.36
N MET A 456 -7.36 -24.68 -17.93
CA MET A 456 -7.65 -26.06 -18.32
C MET A 456 -8.04 -26.97 -17.14
N GLY A 457 -7.56 -26.67 -15.94
CA GLY A 457 -7.90 -27.38 -14.70
C GLY A 457 -9.15 -26.84 -13.99
N LYS A 458 -9.82 -25.83 -14.56
CA LYS A 458 -10.98 -25.19 -13.92
C LYS A 458 -12.11 -26.22 -13.74
N GLY A 459 -12.56 -26.39 -12.49
CA GLY A 459 -13.58 -27.37 -12.11
C GLY A 459 -13.02 -28.70 -11.58
N MET A 460 -11.72 -28.96 -11.71
CA MET A 460 -11.07 -30.16 -11.14
C MET A 460 -10.84 -30.03 -9.63
N ALA A 461 -10.72 -28.81 -9.12
CA ALA A 461 -10.65 -28.51 -7.69
C ALA A 461 -11.17 -27.10 -7.40
N LYS A 462 -11.58 -26.85 -6.15
CA LYS A 462 -12.01 -25.52 -5.68
C LYS A 462 -10.82 -24.55 -5.50
N SER A 463 -9.68 -25.05 -5.05
CA SER A 463 -8.45 -24.29 -4.81
C SER A 463 -7.20 -25.17 -4.92
N PRO A 464 -6.01 -24.61 -5.20
CA PRO A 464 -4.76 -25.37 -5.15
C PRO A 464 -4.50 -25.91 -3.74
N ARG A 465 -4.26 -27.21 -3.62
CA ARG A 465 -3.89 -27.86 -2.35
C ARG A 465 -2.38 -27.86 -2.09
N VAL A 466 -1.60 -27.56 -3.13
CA VAL A 466 -0.14 -27.55 -3.11
C VAL A 466 0.35 -26.24 -3.72
N ARG A 467 1.49 -25.78 -3.22
CA ARG A 467 2.17 -24.55 -3.63
C ARG A 467 3.02 -24.82 -4.86
N HIS A 468 2.94 -23.95 -5.86
CA HIS A 468 3.90 -23.89 -6.94
C HIS A 468 5.28 -23.54 -6.33
N PRO A 469 6.38 -24.22 -6.69
CA PRO A 469 7.70 -23.98 -6.07
C PRO A 469 8.22 -22.55 -6.18
N LEU A 470 7.67 -21.78 -7.14
CA LEU A 470 8.04 -20.40 -7.44
C LEU A 470 7.02 -19.36 -6.94
N GLU A 471 6.00 -19.75 -6.17
CA GLU A 471 5.08 -18.77 -5.58
C GLU A 471 5.76 -17.89 -4.52
N ASN A 472 5.18 -16.72 -4.25
CA ASN A 472 5.57 -15.81 -3.16
C ASN A 472 7.07 -15.43 -3.17
N ARG A 473 7.63 -15.22 -4.36
CA ARG A 473 9.05 -14.86 -4.53
C ARG A 473 9.19 -13.46 -5.08
N LEU A 474 10.19 -12.75 -4.58
CA LEU A 474 10.68 -11.54 -5.19
C LEU A 474 11.85 -11.91 -6.09
N TYR A 475 11.78 -11.51 -7.36
CA TYR A 475 12.84 -11.66 -8.34
C TYR A 475 13.38 -10.30 -8.72
N GLU A 476 14.68 -10.26 -8.95
CA GLU A 476 15.34 -9.22 -9.73
C GLU A 476 16.03 -9.89 -10.92
N MET A 477 15.71 -9.44 -12.12
CA MET A 477 16.22 -9.94 -13.38
C MET A 477 17.12 -8.90 -14.03
N ASP A 478 18.21 -9.33 -14.65
CA ASP A 478 18.99 -8.45 -15.52
C ASP A 478 18.29 -8.19 -16.87
N LYS A 479 18.92 -7.36 -17.70
CA LYS A 479 18.43 -7.03 -19.05
C LYS A 479 18.40 -8.23 -20.02
N LYS A 480 19.06 -9.35 -19.69
CA LYS A 480 19.01 -10.62 -20.45
C LYS A 480 17.90 -11.54 -19.95
N GLY A 481 17.21 -11.18 -18.87
CA GLY A 481 16.16 -11.96 -18.24
C GLY A 481 16.70 -13.10 -17.37
N GLU A 482 17.94 -12.96 -16.87
CA GLU A 482 18.53 -13.90 -15.92
C GLU A 482 18.37 -13.37 -14.49
N PRO A 483 18.04 -14.23 -13.51
CA PRO A 483 17.86 -13.80 -12.13
C PRO A 483 19.20 -13.40 -11.50
N VAL A 484 19.29 -12.14 -11.05
CA VAL A 484 20.44 -11.62 -10.30
C VAL A 484 20.20 -11.62 -8.79
N TRP A 485 18.93 -11.69 -8.38
CA TRP A 485 18.52 -11.86 -6.99
C TRP A 485 17.18 -12.57 -6.91
N ILE A 486 17.06 -13.48 -5.95
CA ILE A 486 15.81 -14.18 -5.63
C ILE A 486 15.67 -14.18 -4.12
N TRP A 487 14.58 -13.59 -3.63
CA TRP A 487 14.23 -13.66 -2.22
C TRP A 487 12.96 -14.51 -2.03
N PRO A 488 13.02 -15.62 -1.27
CA PRO A 488 11.87 -16.49 -1.03
C PRO A 488 10.99 -15.94 0.09
N GLY A 489 9.85 -15.37 -0.27
CA GLY A 489 8.84 -14.96 0.71
C GLY A 489 8.08 -16.16 1.28
N GLU A 490 7.80 -16.10 2.58
CA GLU A 490 7.04 -17.13 3.27
C GLU A 490 5.52 -16.96 3.13
N GLY A 491 5.06 -15.80 2.65
CA GLY A 491 3.64 -15.50 2.39
C GLY A 491 3.45 -14.57 1.19
N PRO A 492 2.20 -14.29 0.79
CA PRO A 492 1.91 -13.40 -0.32
C PRO A 492 2.48 -11.99 -0.08
N ILE A 493 3.21 -11.49 -1.07
CA ILE A 493 3.71 -10.11 -1.09
C ILE A 493 2.64 -9.24 -1.75
N GLU A 494 1.96 -8.41 -0.95
CA GLU A 494 0.76 -7.66 -1.38
C GLU A 494 1.09 -6.34 -2.07
N MET A 495 2.15 -5.68 -1.61
CA MET A 495 2.60 -4.40 -2.11
C MET A 495 4.11 -4.31 -2.01
N LEU A 496 4.69 -3.55 -2.94
CA LEU A 496 6.07 -3.08 -2.87
C LEU A 496 6.10 -1.56 -3.07
N SER A 497 7.17 -0.94 -2.60
CA SER A 497 7.49 0.47 -2.79
C SER A 497 9.01 0.66 -2.83
N LEU A 498 9.50 1.61 -3.62
CA LEU A 498 10.92 1.91 -3.78
C LEU A 498 11.21 3.35 -3.35
N SER A 499 12.37 3.57 -2.73
CA SER A 499 12.94 4.92 -2.62
C SER A 499 13.27 5.48 -4.01
N ALA A 500 13.39 6.81 -4.12
CA ALA A 500 13.56 7.45 -5.43
C ALA A 500 14.88 7.08 -6.13
N ASP A 501 15.92 6.71 -5.36
CA ASP A 501 17.19 6.19 -5.86
C ASP A 501 17.16 4.69 -6.20
N GLY A 502 16.03 4.02 -5.93
CA GLY A 502 15.84 2.59 -6.14
C GLY A 502 16.64 1.69 -5.19
N ARG A 503 17.32 2.24 -4.18
CA ARG A 503 18.17 1.47 -3.25
C ARG A 503 17.34 0.70 -2.23
N TYR A 504 16.34 1.35 -1.63
CA TYR A 504 15.52 0.74 -0.58
C TYR A 504 14.22 0.23 -1.17
N LEU A 505 14.00 -1.08 -0.99
CA LEU A 505 12.77 -1.75 -1.36
C LEU A 505 12.01 -2.13 -0.10
N VAL A 506 10.77 -1.68 0.00
CA VAL A 506 9.86 -2.04 1.09
C VAL A 506 8.76 -2.91 0.52
N VAL A 507 8.42 -3.98 1.24
CA VAL A 507 7.28 -4.83 0.87
C VAL A 507 6.38 -5.11 2.07
N ALA A 508 5.07 -5.19 1.81
CA ALA A 508 4.07 -5.65 2.76
C ALA A 508 3.77 -7.13 2.49
N MET A 509 3.94 -7.97 3.50
CA MET A 509 3.68 -9.40 3.40
C MET A 509 2.49 -9.81 4.29
N SER A 510 1.62 -10.64 3.71
CA SER A 510 0.43 -11.18 4.37
C SER A 510 0.69 -12.57 4.97
N HIS A 511 -0.35 -13.18 5.52
CA HIS A 511 -0.28 -14.52 6.09
C HIS A 511 -0.18 -15.62 5.01
N ASN A 512 0.38 -16.77 5.38
CA ASN A 512 0.38 -17.96 4.55
C ASN A 512 -0.86 -18.82 4.84
N TYR A 513 -1.87 -18.71 3.98
CA TYR A 513 -3.14 -19.42 4.15
C TYR A 513 -3.04 -20.95 3.99
N VAL A 514 -2.11 -21.42 3.15
CA VAL A 514 -1.91 -22.87 2.91
C VAL A 514 -1.31 -23.54 4.15
N GLN A 515 -0.32 -22.89 4.77
CA GLN A 515 0.34 -23.36 5.98
C GLN A 515 -0.35 -22.90 7.27
N ARG A 516 -1.37 -22.03 7.16
CA ARG A 516 -2.08 -21.40 8.28
C ARG A 516 -1.11 -20.70 9.24
N ARG A 517 -0.13 -20.00 8.69
CA ARG A 517 0.89 -19.25 9.47
C ARG A 517 0.71 -17.76 9.23
N LYS A 518 0.83 -16.96 10.30
CA LYS A 518 0.85 -15.48 10.25
C LYS A 518 2.15 -14.85 10.76
N GLY A 519 3.07 -15.64 11.35
CA GLY A 519 4.24 -15.11 12.09
C GLY A 519 5.23 -14.29 11.25
N MET A 520 5.26 -14.50 9.93
CA MET A 520 6.06 -13.71 8.99
C MET A 520 5.33 -12.46 8.45
N ALA A 521 4.07 -12.21 8.81
CA ALA A 521 3.34 -11.09 8.23
C ALA A 521 3.87 -9.77 8.80
N GLY A 522 3.91 -8.72 7.98
CA GLY A 522 4.51 -7.46 8.37
C GLY A 522 5.14 -6.69 7.22
N ILE A 523 6.04 -5.79 7.59
CA ILE A 523 6.80 -4.95 6.65
C ILE A 523 8.25 -5.42 6.59
N TYR A 524 8.79 -5.51 5.39
CA TYR A 524 10.17 -5.92 5.15
C TYR A 524 10.88 -4.80 4.40
N CYS A 525 12.09 -4.44 4.83
CA CYS A 525 12.91 -3.44 4.18
C CYS A 525 14.23 -4.06 3.72
N PHE A 526 14.54 -3.90 2.44
CA PHE A 526 15.74 -4.42 1.80
C PHE A 526 16.67 -3.28 1.37
N ASP A 527 17.98 -3.55 1.41
CA ASP A 527 18.96 -2.81 0.59
C ASP A 527 19.14 -3.59 -0.71
N ARG A 528 18.51 -3.10 -1.79
CA ARG A 528 18.57 -3.71 -3.12
C ARG A 528 20.00 -3.72 -3.65
N SER A 529 20.78 -2.66 -3.41
CA SER A 529 22.17 -2.60 -3.90
C SER A 529 23.05 -3.70 -3.30
N ARG A 530 22.76 -4.09 -2.05
CA ARG A 530 23.44 -5.19 -1.33
C ARG A 530 22.72 -6.53 -1.43
N LYS A 531 21.52 -6.57 -2.02
CA LYS A 531 20.63 -7.75 -2.11
C LYS A 531 20.33 -8.35 -0.73
N GLU A 532 20.18 -7.49 0.27
CA GLU A 532 20.13 -7.84 1.68
C GLU A 532 18.80 -7.42 2.32
N LEU A 533 18.23 -8.31 3.15
CA LEU A 533 17.15 -7.94 4.05
C LEU A 533 17.75 -7.20 5.26
N LEU A 534 17.42 -5.92 5.41
CA LEU A 534 17.91 -5.12 6.53
C LEU A 534 17.17 -5.49 7.82
N TRP A 535 15.84 -5.52 7.74
CA TRP A 535 14.99 -5.88 8.86
C TRP A 535 13.59 -6.28 8.43
N HIS A 536 12.91 -6.96 9.35
CA HIS A 536 11.46 -7.17 9.32
C HIS A 536 10.80 -6.40 10.47
N PHE A 537 9.59 -5.92 10.27
CA PHE A 537 8.74 -5.38 11.32
C PHE A 537 7.48 -6.24 11.39
N PRO A 538 7.36 -7.13 12.39
CA PRO A 538 6.27 -8.09 12.46
C PRO A 538 4.95 -7.40 12.83
N PHE A 539 3.88 -7.82 12.18
CA PHE A 539 2.52 -7.45 12.56
C PHE A 539 1.85 -8.54 13.39
N GLU A 540 0.91 -8.14 14.24
CA GLU A 540 0.04 -9.10 14.91
C GLU A 540 -0.99 -9.70 13.94
N GLY A 541 -1.50 -8.89 13.01
CA GLY A 541 -2.39 -9.26 11.92
C GLY A 541 -1.64 -9.56 10.61
N ILE A 542 -2.04 -8.90 9.52
CA ILE A 542 -1.46 -9.07 8.18
C ILE A 542 -1.02 -7.75 7.54
N GLY A 543 -0.01 -7.80 6.66
CA GLY A 543 0.38 -6.65 5.84
C GLY A 543 -0.58 -6.42 4.67
N ILE A 544 -1.14 -5.21 4.58
CA ILE A 544 -2.09 -4.81 3.53
C ILE A 544 -1.42 -3.91 2.47
N ALA A 545 -0.71 -2.89 2.92
CA ALA A 545 -0.06 -1.91 2.05
C ALA A 545 1.22 -1.38 2.71
N CYS A 546 2.11 -0.82 1.88
CA CYS A 546 3.29 -0.12 2.36
C CYS A 546 3.67 1.03 1.43
N GLY A 547 4.38 2.02 1.98
CA GLY A 547 4.95 3.14 1.25
C GLY A 547 6.31 3.52 1.85
N ILE A 548 7.16 4.17 1.05
CA ILE A 548 8.44 4.73 1.48
C ILE A 548 8.60 6.13 0.90
N SER A 549 9.16 7.06 1.67
CA SER A 549 9.47 8.42 1.20
C SER A 549 10.58 8.38 0.15
N THR A 550 10.66 9.44 -0.65
CA THR A 550 11.64 9.54 -1.75
C THR A 550 13.10 9.42 -1.28
N ASP A 551 13.41 9.98 -0.11
CA ASP A 551 14.74 9.91 0.52
C ASP A 551 14.98 8.57 1.26
N GLY A 552 13.98 7.69 1.28
CA GLY A 552 14.03 6.43 1.98
C GLY A 552 13.92 6.54 3.49
N ARG A 553 13.64 7.72 4.09
CA ARG A 553 13.63 7.91 5.56
C ARG A 553 12.40 7.39 6.27
N TYR A 554 11.23 7.63 5.70
CA TYR A 554 9.95 7.30 6.32
C TYR A 554 9.32 6.15 5.57
N ILE A 555 8.93 5.12 6.31
CA ILE A 555 8.22 3.96 5.83
C ILE A 555 6.86 3.94 6.51
N ALA A 556 5.81 3.69 5.74
CA ALA A 556 4.48 3.49 6.27
C ALA A 556 3.96 2.11 5.93
N GLY A 557 3.22 1.48 6.84
CA GLY A 557 2.67 0.14 6.65
C GLY A 557 1.26 0.03 7.23
N ILE A 558 0.33 -0.55 6.47
CA ILE A 558 -1.04 -0.81 6.93
C ILE A 558 -1.13 -2.25 7.42
N GLU A 559 -1.53 -2.42 8.68
CA GLU A 559 -1.90 -3.70 9.26
C GLU A 559 -3.41 -3.91 9.13
N GLY A 560 -3.81 -5.11 8.73
CA GLY A 560 -5.19 -5.58 8.75
C GLY A 560 -5.39 -6.68 9.79
N PRO A 561 -6.55 -6.77 10.46
CA PRO A 561 -6.85 -7.86 11.38
C PRO A 561 -7.04 -9.18 10.62
N ILE A 562 -6.87 -10.29 11.33
CA ILE A 562 -7.07 -11.65 10.82
C ILE A 562 -7.75 -12.54 11.87
N ASP A 563 -8.72 -13.34 11.44
CA ASP A 563 -9.30 -14.41 12.23
C ASP A 563 -8.43 -15.67 12.12
N VAL A 564 -7.99 -16.17 13.28
CA VAL A 564 -7.12 -17.34 13.39
C VAL A 564 -7.83 -18.62 13.84
N ASP A 565 -9.16 -18.64 13.97
CA ASP A 565 -9.91 -19.89 14.20
C ASP A 565 -10.23 -20.60 12.87
N PRO A 566 -9.55 -21.72 12.54
CA PRO A 566 -9.79 -22.42 11.27
C PRO A 566 -11.09 -23.25 11.28
N ARG A 567 -11.82 -23.31 12.40
CA ARG A 567 -13.04 -24.13 12.57
C ARG A 567 -14.33 -23.36 12.31
N MET A 568 -14.24 -22.02 12.24
CA MET A 568 -15.41 -21.13 12.17
C MET A 568 -16.40 -21.34 13.32
N GLU A 569 -15.92 -21.80 14.48
CA GLU A 569 -16.76 -22.01 15.67
C GLU A 569 -16.85 -20.70 16.48
N TYR A 570 -15.76 -19.93 16.54
CA TYR A 570 -15.69 -18.66 17.24
C TYR A 570 -14.76 -17.68 16.51
N GLU A 571 -15.13 -16.41 16.39
CA GLU A 571 -14.22 -15.37 15.88
C GLU A 571 -13.03 -15.21 16.83
N ARG A 572 -11.81 -15.47 16.33
CA ARG A 572 -10.56 -15.22 17.06
C ARG A 572 -9.71 -14.22 16.29
N GLU A 573 -10.14 -12.97 16.33
CA GLU A 573 -9.43 -11.86 15.68
C GLU A 573 -8.12 -11.52 16.42
N VAL A 574 -7.05 -11.35 15.65
CA VAL A 574 -5.76 -10.83 16.11
C VAL A 574 -5.25 -9.73 15.18
N GLY A 575 -4.43 -8.85 15.73
CA GLY A 575 -4.03 -7.63 15.05
C GLY A 575 -5.12 -6.57 15.06
N LYS A 576 -4.82 -5.43 14.44
CA LYS A 576 -5.74 -4.29 14.35
C LYS A 576 -5.67 -3.68 12.97
N HIS A 577 -6.76 -3.07 12.55
CA HIS A 577 -6.74 -2.18 11.40
C HIS A 577 -6.07 -0.86 11.79
N ARG A 578 -4.80 -0.68 11.42
CA ARG A 578 -3.99 0.47 11.83
C ARG A 578 -2.88 0.80 10.83
N ILE A 579 -2.43 2.05 10.85
CA ILE A 579 -1.24 2.51 10.16
C ILE A 579 -0.05 2.52 11.13
N TRP A 580 1.11 2.16 10.61
CA TRP A 580 2.41 2.28 11.27
C TRP A 580 3.29 3.24 10.48
N VAL A 581 4.00 4.13 11.18
CA VAL A 581 5.05 4.99 10.63
C VAL A 581 6.38 4.59 11.25
N ILE A 582 7.34 4.20 10.42
CA ILE A 582 8.59 3.52 10.77
C ILE A 582 9.76 4.27 10.09
N SER A 583 10.93 4.33 10.74
CA SER A 583 12.19 4.76 10.12
C SER A 583 13.11 3.58 9.79
#